data_AF-W7I8E5-F1
#
_entry.id   AF-W7I8E5-F1
#
_cell.length_a   1.000
_cell.length_b   1.000
_cell.length_c   1.000
_cell.angle_alpha   90.00
_cell.angle_beta   90.00
_cell.angle_gamma   90.00
#
_symmetry.space_group_name_H-M   'P 1'
#
loop_
_entity.id
_entity.type
_entity.pdbx_description
1 polymer ?
#
loop_
_entity_poly.entity_id
_entity_poly.type
_entity_poly.pdbx_seq_one_letter_code
_entity_poly.pdbx_strand_id
1 'polypeptide(L)'
;MLAHSAPRVVPVSFLYVLLICMSTYLFLLHTQVPPTSPTSIRPYEPIEGNNFQDDVFTQKFRIKTPKPYNDTKLALLIESQPQPYLTPMLLHFMSVVPPDWPFLFLGSNKSITHLTRSAPIRTYMKIGKLDMRLIPEDMPMTNQEEVSKVFTNPEFYKLFLPAEWLFVFQLDSMICANSRVSLDDWVEKGYTWVGAPWNAKGGLGGGNGGFSLRRMSYLIRLLESQSRFDGEQLEDQWLFNHLARMPGAKLPPFEVSREFSVERIPFGTPLGYHTGGRGTVLPRSVWRLNRWRKRIFDYCPEMKMFMQMVVDGPQESDGCWKDDISGTGRY
;
A
#
# COMPACT_ATOMS: atom_id res chain seq x y z
N MET A 1 35.18 -53.31 -32.35
CA MET A 1 34.13 -53.10 -33.37
C MET A 1 32.89 -52.56 -32.66
N LEU A 2 32.61 -51.26 -32.80
CA LEU A 2 31.40 -50.62 -32.30
C LEU A 2 30.74 -49.92 -33.48
N ALA A 3 29.53 -50.33 -33.82
CA ALA A 3 28.76 -49.82 -34.95
C ALA A 3 28.04 -48.51 -34.57
N HIS A 4 28.10 -47.51 -35.44
CA HIS A 4 27.28 -46.30 -35.39
C HIS A 4 25.93 -46.54 -36.08
N SER A 5 24.82 -46.17 -35.43
CA SER A 5 23.47 -46.13 -36.00
C SER A 5 23.15 -44.74 -36.54
N ALA A 6 22.73 -44.64 -37.80
CA ALA A 6 22.27 -43.40 -38.45
C ALA A 6 20.80 -43.04 -38.08
N PRO A 7 20.42 -41.74 -38.09
CA PRO A 7 19.04 -41.33 -37.80
C PRO A 7 18.12 -41.47 -39.02
N ARG A 8 16.85 -41.85 -38.79
CA ARG A 8 15.80 -41.98 -39.80
C ARG A 8 15.24 -40.61 -40.20
N VAL A 9 15.27 -40.31 -41.50
CA VAL A 9 14.65 -39.13 -42.11
C VAL A 9 13.17 -39.43 -42.36
N VAL A 10 12.27 -38.60 -41.82
CA VAL A 10 10.83 -38.66 -42.12
C VAL A 10 10.58 -37.91 -43.44
N PRO A 11 9.92 -38.52 -44.44
CA PRO A 11 9.73 -37.87 -45.74
C PRO A 11 8.74 -36.70 -45.63
N VAL A 12 9.15 -35.56 -46.22
CA VAL A 12 8.45 -34.25 -46.25
C VAL A 12 7.01 -34.36 -46.79
N SER A 13 6.69 -35.40 -47.55
CA SER A 13 5.35 -35.68 -48.09
C SER A 13 4.30 -35.95 -47.01
N PHE A 14 4.66 -36.46 -45.83
CA PHE A 14 3.70 -36.72 -44.75
C PHE A 14 3.20 -35.45 -44.04
N LEU A 15 4.06 -34.42 -43.94
CA LEU A 15 3.69 -33.13 -43.33
C LEU A 15 2.72 -32.32 -44.20
N TYR A 16 2.84 -32.41 -45.52
CA TYR A 16 1.95 -31.71 -46.45
C TYR A 16 0.51 -32.26 -46.43
N VAL A 17 0.34 -33.59 -46.30
CA VAL A 17 -0.99 -34.21 -46.23
C VAL A 17 -1.72 -33.80 -44.95
N LEU A 18 -1.02 -33.74 -43.81
CA LEU A 18 -1.59 -33.31 -42.54
C LEU A 18 -2.05 -31.84 -42.53
N LEU A 19 -1.30 -30.95 -43.20
CA LEU A 19 -1.66 -29.53 -43.33
C LEU A 19 -2.93 -29.33 -44.18
N ILE A 20 -3.09 -30.08 -45.27
CA ILE A 20 -4.27 -30.00 -46.15
C ILE A 20 -5.53 -30.56 -45.44
N CYS A 21 -5.38 -31.61 -44.64
CA CYS A 21 -6.49 -32.14 -43.82
C CYS A 21 -6.93 -31.16 -42.72
N MET A 22 -6.00 -30.44 -42.09
CA MET A 22 -6.33 -29.42 -41.07
C MET A 22 -7.02 -28.20 -41.68
N SER A 23 -6.61 -27.73 -42.86
CA SER A 23 -7.23 -26.56 -43.49
C SER A 23 -8.65 -26.85 -43.99
N THR A 24 -8.92 -28.07 -44.47
CA THR A 24 -10.27 -28.46 -44.91
C THR A 24 -11.23 -28.65 -43.73
N TYR A 25 -10.74 -29.13 -42.58
CA TYR A 25 -11.52 -29.24 -41.35
C TYR A 25 -11.92 -27.88 -40.76
N LEU A 26 -11.01 -26.90 -40.77
CA LEU A 26 -11.30 -25.54 -40.31
C LEU A 26 -12.31 -24.81 -41.21
N PHE A 27 -12.29 -25.07 -42.52
CA PHE A 27 -13.25 -24.46 -43.45
C PHE A 27 -14.68 -25.02 -43.28
N LEU A 28 -14.80 -26.30 -42.92
CA LEU A 28 -16.10 -26.93 -42.61
C LEU A 28 -16.71 -26.48 -41.29
N LEU A 29 -15.90 -26.02 -40.32
CA LEU A 29 -16.39 -25.48 -39.05
C LEU A 29 -16.94 -24.05 -39.16
N HIS A 30 -16.50 -23.27 -40.16
CA HIS A 30 -17.00 -21.90 -40.39
C HIS A 30 -18.31 -21.83 -41.18
N THR A 31 -18.76 -22.92 -41.80
CA THR A 31 -19.99 -22.92 -42.62
C THR A 31 -21.25 -23.36 -41.86
N GLN A 32 -21.17 -23.63 -40.55
CA GLN A 32 -22.31 -24.09 -39.75
C GLN A 32 -22.91 -23.05 -38.78
N VAL A 33 -22.72 -21.74 -39.03
CA VAL A 33 -23.43 -20.71 -38.25
C VAL A 33 -24.75 -20.37 -38.96
N PRO A 34 -25.93 -20.74 -38.40
CA PRO A 34 -27.20 -20.38 -38.99
C PRO A 34 -27.52 -18.89 -38.77
N PRO A 35 -28.20 -18.22 -39.72
CA PRO A 35 -28.57 -16.81 -39.57
C PRO A 35 -29.69 -16.65 -38.54
N THR A 36 -29.47 -15.81 -37.54
CA THR A 36 -30.50 -15.38 -36.57
C THR A 36 -31.47 -14.39 -37.22
N SER A 37 -32.76 -14.67 -37.13
CA SER A 37 -33.87 -13.82 -37.59
C SER A 37 -34.03 -12.54 -36.75
N PRO A 38 -34.56 -11.44 -37.31
CA PRO A 38 -34.73 -10.18 -36.59
C PRO A 38 -35.97 -10.22 -35.70
N THR A 39 -35.79 -10.10 -34.39
CA THR A 39 -36.88 -10.00 -33.41
C THR A 39 -37.41 -8.57 -33.36
N SER A 40 -38.74 -8.44 -33.48
CA SER A 40 -39.51 -7.20 -33.32
C SER A 40 -39.24 -6.53 -31.96
N ILE A 41 -38.86 -5.25 -31.99
CA ILE A 41 -38.67 -4.40 -30.80
C ILE A 41 -40.05 -3.94 -30.33
N ARG A 42 -40.44 -4.30 -29.09
CA ARG A 42 -41.50 -3.59 -28.35
C ARG A 42 -40.90 -2.37 -27.65
N PRO A 43 -41.64 -1.25 -27.50
CA PRO A 43 -41.15 -0.11 -26.73
C PRO A 43 -41.01 -0.49 -25.24
N TYR A 44 -39.88 -0.12 -24.65
CA TYR A 44 -39.55 -0.31 -23.24
C TYR A 44 -40.12 0.84 -22.41
N GLU A 45 -40.88 0.52 -21.36
CA GLU A 45 -41.29 1.48 -20.32
C GLU A 45 -40.11 1.70 -19.33
N PRO A 46 -39.88 2.92 -18.81
CA PRO A 46 -38.69 3.21 -18.02
C PRO A 46 -38.82 2.65 -16.60
N ILE A 47 -37.85 1.81 -16.21
CA ILE A 47 -37.61 1.40 -14.82
C ILE A 47 -36.61 2.40 -14.21
N GLU A 48 -36.98 2.96 -13.06
CA GLU A 48 -36.17 3.89 -12.26
C GLU A 48 -34.79 3.29 -11.93
N GLY A 49 -33.76 4.13 -12.08
CA GLY A 49 -32.35 3.73 -12.04
C GLY A 49 -31.87 3.30 -10.65
N ASN A 50 -31.43 2.04 -10.56
CA ASN A 50 -30.48 1.59 -9.56
C ASN A 50 -29.14 1.28 -10.26
N ASN A 51 -28.05 1.88 -9.76
CA ASN A 51 -26.69 1.71 -10.27
C ASN A 51 -26.18 0.28 -10.13
N PHE A 52 -26.48 -0.56 -11.13
CA PHE A 52 -26.01 -1.94 -11.22
C PHE A 52 -24.48 -2.04 -11.38
N GLN A 53 -23.83 -0.99 -11.90
CA GLN A 53 -22.38 -0.93 -12.10
C GLN A 53 -21.62 -0.76 -10.76
N ASP A 54 -22.16 0.05 -9.85
CA ASP A 54 -21.56 0.32 -8.54
C ASP A 54 -21.56 -0.95 -7.69
N ASP A 55 -22.69 -1.68 -7.66
CA ASP A 55 -22.83 -2.88 -6.83
C ASP A 55 -21.88 -4.02 -7.29
N VAL A 56 -21.62 -4.13 -8.60
CA VAL A 56 -20.65 -5.10 -9.15
C VAL A 56 -19.21 -4.72 -8.81
N PHE A 57 -18.85 -3.43 -8.89
CA PHE A 57 -17.51 -2.95 -8.52
C PHE A 57 -17.26 -3.12 -7.02
N THR A 58 -18.21 -2.72 -6.18
CA THR A 58 -18.13 -2.85 -4.72
C THR A 58 -18.11 -4.33 -4.28
N GLN A 59 -18.87 -5.23 -4.93
CA GLN A 59 -18.78 -6.67 -4.65
C GLN A 59 -17.43 -7.28 -5.04
N LYS A 60 -16.84 -6.85 -6.17
CA LYS A 60 -15.54 -7.34 -6.64
C LYS A 60 -14.38 -6.90 -5.74
N PHE A 61 -14.54 -5.76 -5.06
CA PHE A 61 -13.55 -5.23 -4.12
C PHE A 61 -13.80 -5.58 -2.65
N ARG A 62 -14.84 -6.34 -2.31
CA ARG A 62 -15.07 -6.71 -0.91
C ARG A 62 -13.92 -7.55 -0.37
N ILE A 63 -13.22 -7.06 0.64
CA ILE A 63 -12.16 -7.82 1.33
C ILE A 63 -12.84 -8.92 2.14
N LYS A 64 -12.63 -10.17 1.73
CA LYS A 64 -13.03 -11.32 2.54
C LYS A 64 -11.89 -11.62 3.50
N THR A 65 -12.12 -11.33 4.77
CA THR A 65 -11.18 -11.60 5.84
C THR A 65 -11.52 -12.95 6.48
N PRO A 66 -10.84 -14.06 6.13
CA PRO A 66 -11.14 -15.35 6.73
C PRO A 66 -10.76 -15.33 8.22
N LYS A 67 -11.46 -16.13 9.04
CA LYS A 67 -10.99 -16.39 10.41
C LYS A 67 -9.59 -17.03 10.34
N PRO A 68 -8.66 -16.67 11.23
CA PRO A 68 -8.84 -15.97 12.51
C PRO A 68 -8.73 -14.43 12.45
N TYR A 69 -8.61 -13.82 11.27
CA TYR A 69 -8.38 -12.38 11.17
C TYR A 69 -9.64 -11.56 11.50
N ASN A 70 -9.41 -10.33 11.93
CA ASN A 70 -10.43 -9.38 12.32
C ASN A 70 -10.79 -8.48 11.13
N ASP A 71 -12.04 -8.50 10.71
CA ASP A 71 -12.55 -7.74 9.56
C ASP A 71 -12.72 -6.25 9.85
N THR A 72 -12.64 -5.83 11.12
CA THR A 72 -12.62 -4.41 11.52
C THR A 72 -11.23 -3.78 11.41
N LYS A 73 -10.19 -4.54 11.08
CA LYS A 73 -8.79 -4.09 11.00
C LYS A 73 -8.23 -4.35 9.59
N LEU A 74 -7.38 -3.46 9.10
CA LEU A 74 -6.69 -3.63 7.82
C LEU A 74 -5.35 -2.88 7.81
N ALA A 75 -4.27 -3.58 7.46
CA ALA A 75 -2.99 -2.97 7.14
C ALA A 75 -2.85 -2.82 5.63
N LEU A 76 -2.53 -1.61 5.15
CA LEU A 76 -2.49 -1.27 3.72
C LEU A 76 -1.10 -0.79 3.30
N LEU A 77 -0.59 -1.42 2.24
CA LEU A 77 0.59 -0.98 1.51
C LEU A 77 0.25 -0.80 0.02
N ILE A 78 0.60 0.35 -0.53
CA ILE A 78 0.45 0.64 -1.96
C ILE A 78 1.83 0.86 -2.57
N GLU A 79 2.21 0.03 -3.54
CA GLU A 79 3.49 0.17 -4.24
C GLU A 79 3.43 -0.44 -5.65
N SER A 80 3.72 0.37 -6.67
CA SER A 80 3.72 -0.08 -8.06
C SER A 80 5.07 -0.65 -8.52
N GLN A 81 6.18 -0.31 -7.84
CA GLN A 81 7.54 -0.65 -8.23
C GLN A 81 8.11 -1.84 -7.44
N PRO A 82 8.78 -2.80 -8.10
CA PRO A 82 9.41 -3.94 -7.44
C PRO A 82 10.73 -3.53 -6.75
N GLN A 83 10.63 -2.91 -5.57
CA GLN A 83 11.83 -2.53 -4.81
C GLN A 83 12.53 -3.76 -4.19
N PRO A 84 13.88 -3.79 -4.11
CA PRO A 84 14.61 -4.93 -3.54
C PRO A 84 14.22 -5.27 -2.10
N TYR A 85 13.84 -4.27 -1.30
CA TYR A 85 13.45 -4.43 0.09
C TYR A 85 11.93 -4.59 0.29
N LEU A 86 11.12 -4.55 -0.77
CA LEU A 86 9.66 -4.65 -0.67
C LEU A 86 9.23 -5.97 -0.01
N THR A 87 9.79 -7.10 -0.47
CA THR A 87 9.49 -8.43 0.09
C THR A 87 9.87 -8.55 1.57
N PRO A 88 11.14 -8.30 1.98
CA PRO A 88 11.50 -8.44 3.38
C PRO A 88 10.78 -7.42 4.27
N MET A 89 10.53 -6.19 3.79
CA MET A 89 9.76 -5.20 4.55
C MET A 89 8.33 -5.67 4.81
N LEU A 90 7.61 -6.14 3.79
CA LEU A 90 6.24 -6.63 3.96
C LEU A 90 6.19 -7.84 4.91
N LEU A 91 7.16 -8.76 4.82
CA LEU A 91 7.27 -9.89 5.76
C LEU A 91 7.52 -9.42 7.19
N HIS A 92 8.38 -8.42 7.38
CA HIS A 92 8.65 -7.84 8.69
C HIS A 92 7.39 -7.24 9.31
N PHE A 93 6.68 -6.38 8.57
CA PHE A 93 5.41 -5.80 9.03
C PHE A 93 4.38 -6.87 9.40
N MET A 94 4.21 -7.91 8.58
CA MET A 94 3.28 -9.01 8.88
C MET A 94 3.69 -9.84 10.11
N SER A 95 4.96 -9.81 10.52
CA SER A 95 5.46 -10.49 11.71
C SER A 95 5.33 -9.68 13.00
N VAL A 96 5.35 -8.34 12.90
CA VAL A 96 5.31 -7.43 14.06
C VAL A 96 3.91 -6.89 14.35
N VAL A 97 3.14 -6.56 13.30
CA VAL A 97 1.74 -6.14 13.46
C VAL A 97 0.93 -7.28 14.10
N PRO A 98 -0.02 -6.99 15.03
CA PRO A 98 -0.76 -8.02 15.74
C PRO A 98 -1.39 -9.07 14.81
N PRO A 99 -1.41 -10.35 15.21
CA PRO A 99 -1.61 -11.47 14.31
C PRO A 99 -3.00 -11.51 13.64
N ASP A 100 -4.00 -10.84 14.22
CA ASP A 100 -5.37 -10.76 13.70
C ASP A 100 -5.55 -9.69 12.61
N TRP A 101 -4.55 -8.85 12.33
CA TRP A 101 -4.60 -7.89 11.23
C TRP A 101 -4.38 -8.58 9.88
N PRO A 102 -5.35 -8.48 8.94
CA PRO A 102 -5.11 -8.80 7.54
C PRO A 102 -4.34 -7.65 6.87
N PHE A 103 -3.64 -7.99 5.80
CA PHE A 103 -2.89 -7.07 4.97
C PHE A 103 -3.49 -7.02 3.57
N LEU A 104 -3.61 -5.82 3.02
CA LEU A 104 -3.89 -5.59 1.61
C LEU A 104 -2.68 -4.92 0.97
N PHE A 105 -2.18 -5.54 -0.08
CA PHE A 105 -1.19 -4.95 -0.97
C PHE A 105 -1.84 -4.52 -2.28
N LEU A 106 -1.78 -3.24 -2.60
CA LEU A 106 -2.18 -2.71 -3.91
C LEU A 106 -0.93 -2.42 -4.73
N GLY A 107 -0.76 -3.10 -5.86
CA GLY A 107 0.44 -2.92 -6.68
C GLY A 107 0.22 -3.07 -8.17
N SER A 108 1.31 -2.97 -8.93
CA SER A 108 1.33 -3.34 -10.35
C SER A 108 1.59 -4.83 -10.53
N ASN A 109 1.33 -5.35 -11.73
CA ASN A 109 1.74 -6.71 -12.13
C ASN A 109 3.23 -6.99 -11.83
N LYS A 110 4.12 -6.00 -12.01
CA LYS A 110 5.56 -6.14 -11.74
C LYS A 110 5.84 -6.33 -10.24
N SER A 111 5.24 -5.49 -9.40
CA SER A 111 5.41 -5.56 -7.94
C SER A 111 4.79 -6.82 -7.31
N ILE A 112 3.61 -7.24 -7.77
CA ILE A 112 2.97 -8.49 -7.33
C ILE A 112 3.80 -9.69 -7.78
N THR A 113 4.27 -9.71 -9.03
CA THR A 113 5.16 -10.79 -9.52
C THR A 113 6.46 -10.83 -8.71
N HIS A 114 7.01 -9.68 -8.31
CA HIS A 114 8.18 -9.63 -7.44
C HIS A 114 7.90 -10.29 -6.07
N LEU A 115 6.81 -9.91 -5.40
CA LEU A 115 6.44 -10.43 -4.08
C LEU A 115 6.15 -11.94 -4.10
N THR A 116 5.38 -12.40 -5.09
CA THR A 116 4.90 -13.80 -5.19
C THR A 116 6.01 -14.82 -5.47
N ARG A 117 7.23 -14.38 -5.81
CA ARG A 117 8.41 -15.26 -5.86
C ARG A 117 8.77 -15.82 -4.49
N SER A 118 8.45 -15.10 -3.41
CA SER A 118 8.72 -15.52 -2.04
C SER A 118 7.73 -16.58 -1.55
N ALA A 119 8.24 -17.73 -1.08
CA ALA A 119 7.39 -18.80 -0.53
C ALA A 119 6.62 -18.38 0.74
N PRO A 120 7.22 -17.64 1.69
CA PRO A 120 6.47 -17.04 2.81
C PRO A 120 5.31 -16.15 2.35
N ILE A 121 5.50 -15.29 1.35
CA ILE A 121 4.44 -14.43 0.80
C ILE A 121 3.28 -15.29 0.27
N ARG A 122 3.56 -16.30 -0.56
CA ARG A 122 2.52 -17.20 -1.09
C ARG A 122 1.77 -17.93 0.03
N THR A 123 2.47 -18.26 1.13
CA THR A 123 1.84 -18.89 2.30
C THR A 123 0.86 -17.93 2.97
N TYR A 124 1.27 -16.68 3.22
CA TYR A 124 0.39 -15.66 3.80
C TYR A 124 -0.84 -15.36 2.92
N MET A 125 -0.69 -15.41 1.59
CA MET A 125 -1.82 -15.33 0.67
C MET A 125 -2.76 -16.53 0.80
N LYS A 126 -2.21 -17.75 0.80
CA LYS A 126 -3.01 -18.98 0.89
C LYS A 126 -3.83 -19.06 2.18
N ILE A 127 -3.27 -18.59 3.30
CA ILE A 127 -3.98 -18.57 4.59
C ILE A 127 -4.84 -17.32 4.77
N GLY A 128 -4.90 -16.41 3.79
CA GLY A 128 -5.72 -15.21 3.81
C GLY A 128 -5.21 -14.06 4.70
N LYS A 129 -3.97 -14.11 5.18
CA LYS A 129 -3.37 -12.98 5.92
C LYS A 129 -3.05 -11.81 4.99
N LEU A 130 -2.72 -12.10 3.73
CA LEU A 130 -2.31 -11.12 2.73
C LEU A 130 -3.16 -11.26 1.48
N ASP A 131 -3.92 -10.23 1.15
CA ASP A 131 -4.56 -10.09 -0.16
C ASP A 131 -3.71 -9.17 -1.06
N MET A 132 -3.66 -9.46 -2.35
CA MET A 132 -2.93 -8.67 -3.34
C MET A 132 -3.84 -8.32 -4.49
N ARG A 133 -3.90 -7.03 -4.84
CA ARG A 133 -4.73 -6.55 -5.94
C ARG A 133 -3.98 -5.55 -6.78
N LEU A 134 -4.45 -5.39 -8.01
CA LEU A 134 -3.96 -4.33 -8.87
C LEU A 134 -4.45 -2.98 -8.34
N ILE A 135 -3.59 -1.97 -8.44
CA ILE A 135 -4.01 -0.57 -8.30
C ILE A 135 -5.02 -0.30 -9.42
N PRO A 136 -6.25 0.17 -9.10
CA PRO A 136 -7.24 0.52 -10.11
C PRO A 136 -6.72 1.58 -11.10
N GLU A 137 -7.11 1.49 -12.37
CA GLU A 137 -6.62 2.39 -13.42
C GLU A 137 -7.06 3.85 -13.20
N ASP A 138 -8.18 4.05 -12.51
CA ASP A 138 -8.72 5.34 -12.10
C ASP A 138 -8.09 5.91 -10.82
N MET A 139 -7.12 5.21 -10.22
CA MET A 139 -6.36 5.64 -9.04
C MET A 139 -4.87 5.76 -9.35
N PRO A 140 -4.46 6.74 -10.18
CA PRO A 140 -3.05 6.98 -10.42
C PRO A 140 -2.35 7.42 -9.12
N MET A 141 -1.10 6.98 -8.95
CA MET A 141 -0.29 7.21 -7.73
C MET A 141 1.16 7.54 -8.11
N THR A 142 1.34 8.36 -9.15
CA THR A 142 2.67 8.66 -9.73
C THR A 142 3.37 9.84 -9.07
N ASN A 143 2.60 10.74 -8.45
CA ASN A 143 3.10 11.93 -7.77
C ASN A 143 2.27 12.24 -6.52
N GLN A 144 2.75 13.19 -5.71
CA GLN A 144 2.15 13.50 -4.41
C GLN A 144 0.70 14.03 -4.51
N GLU A 145 0.36 14.78 -5.56
CA GLU A 145 -1.00 15.30 -5.74
C GLU A 145 -1.97 14.17 -6.09
N GLU A 146 -1.57 13.24 -6.96
CA GLU A 146 -2.36 12.05 -7.27
C GLU A 146 -2.58 11.16 -6.05
N VAL A 147 -1.53 10.94 -5.24
CA VAL A 147 -1.65 10.29 -3.93
C VAL A 147 -2.66 11.05 -3.06
N SER A 148 -2.58 12.38 -3.05
CA SER A 148 -3.47 13.18 -2.22
C SER A 148 -4.93 12.99 -2.61
N LYS A 149 -5.21 13.04 -3.93
CA LYS A 149 -6.55 12.83 -4.49
C LYS A 149 -7.14 11.47 -4.12
N VAL A 150 -6.36 10.40 -4.21
CA VAL A 150 -6.82 9.04 -3.87
C VAL A 150 -7.15 8.96 -2.38
N PHE A 151 -6.27 9.44 -1.50
CA PHE A 151 -6.48 9.40 -0.06
C PHE A 151 -7.49 10.43 0.47
N THR A 152 -7.97 11.36 -0.35
CA THR A 152 -9.12 12.23 -0.05
C THR A 152 -10.38 11.87 -0.86
N ASN A 153 -10.45 10.67 -1.41
CA ASN A 153 -11.66 10.16 -2.07
C ASN A 153 -12.44 9.25 -1.09
N PRO A 154 -13.72 9.55 -0.75
CA PRO A 154 -14.50 8.68 0.13
C PRO A 154 -14.71 7.27 -0.44
N GLU A 155 -14.84 7.14 -1.75
CA GLU A 155 -15.06 5.84 -2.41
C GLU A 155 -13.87 4.91 -2.22
N PHE A 156 -12.65 5.44 -2.18
CA PHE A 156 -11.44 4.66 -1.89
C PHE A 156 -11.55 3.94 -0.54
N TYR A 157 -12.01 4.63 0.50
CA TYR A 157 -12.16 4.05 1.84
C TYR A 157 -13.34 3.07 1.92
N LYS A 158 -14.43 3.32 1.19
CA LYS A 158 -15.60 2.42 1.15
C LYS A 158 -15.27 1.03 0.60
N LEU A 159 -14.24 0.91 -0.25
CA LEU A 159 -13.74 -0.39 -0.74
C LEU A 159 -13.27 -1.32 0.38
N PHE A 160 -12.90 -0.77 1.53
CA PHE A 160 -12.31 -1.52 2.64
C PHE A 160 -13.29 -1.84 3.76
N LEU A 161 -14.56 -1.46 3.65
CA LEU A 161 -15.58 -1.82 4.63
C LEU A 161 -15.72 -3.36 4.73
N PRO A 162 -15.89 -3.92 5.95
CA PRO A 162 -16.26 -3.24 7.20
C PRO A 162 -15.06 -2.82 8.09
N ALA A 163 -13.85 -2.67 7.54
CA ALA A 163 -12.71 -2.21 8.32
C ALA A 163 -13.02 -0.85 8.98
N GLU A 164 -12.81 -0.77 10.29
CA GLU A 164 -12.90 0.46 11.08
C GLU A 164 -11.52 1.08 11.31
N TRP A 165 -10.49 0.24 11.38
CA TRP A 165 -9.11 0.62 11.62
C TRP A 165 -8.26 0.33 10.41
N LEU A 166 -7.76 1.39 9.77
CA LEU A 166 -6.84 1.29 8.64
C LEU A 166 -5.45 1.76 9.08
N PHE A 167 -4.50 0.84 9.05
CA PHE A 167 -3.09 1.14 9.26
C PHE A 167 -2.41 1.28 7.89
N VAL A 168 -2.00 2.49 7.55
CA VAL A 168 -1.29 2.79 6.30
C VAL A 168 0.19 2.88 6.59
N PHE A 169 0.98 2.14 5.82
CA PHE A 169 2.43 2.22 5.86
C PHE A 169 3.03 2.27 4.46
N GLN A 170 4.11 3.02 4.30
CA GLN A 170 4.82 3.23 3.04
C GLN A 170 6.25 2.70 3.12
N LEU A 171 6.92 2.63 1.96
CA LEU A 171 8.27 2.07 1.82
C LEU A 171 9.39 2.87 2.52
N ASP A 172 9.07 4.06 3.03
CA ASP A 172 9.92 4.90 3.87
C ASP A 172 9.59 4.82 5.36
N SER A 173 8.84 3.80 5.77
CA SER A 173 8.46 3.60 7.17
C SER A 173 8.80 2.21 7.69
N MET A 174 8.89 2.09 9.02
CA MET A 174 9.13 0.82 9.70
C MET A 174 8.41 0.74 11.03
N ILE A 175 7.83 -0.42 11.31
CA ILE A 175 7.38 -0.80 12.65
C ILE A 175 8.52 -1.53 13.37
N CYS A 176 8.74 -1.25 14.65
CA CYS A 176 9.90 -1.78 15.38
C CYS A 176 9.52 -3.00 16.22
N ALA A 177 10.18 -4.14 16.01
CA ALA A 177 9.88 -5.36 16.78
C ALA A 177 10.18 -5.23 18.27
N ASN A 178 11.08 -4.31 18.64
CA ASN A 178 11.44 -4.02 20.03
C ASN A 178 10.48 -3.04 20.74
N SER A 179 9.41 -2.60 20.06
CA SER A 179 8.40 -1.74 20.67
C SER A 179 7.69 -2.45 21.82
N ARG A 180 7.53 -1.74 22.94
CA ARG A 180 6.76 -2.23 24.11
C ARG A 180 5.26 -2.02 23.96
N VAL A 181 4.85 -1.29 22.93
CA VAL A 181 3.46 -1.10 22.54
C VAL A 181 3.25 -1.71 21.17
N SER A 182 2.08 -2.29 20.98
CA SER A 182 1.58 -2.87 19.74
C SER A 182 0.68 -1.87 19.01
N LEU A 183 0.30 -2.20 17.77
CA LEU A 183 -0.70 -1.43 17.04
C LEU A 183 -2.08 -1.50 17.70
N ASP A 184 -2.40 -2.58 18.40
CA ASP A 184 -3.68 -2.75 19.10
C ASP A 184 -3.81 -1.79 20.30
N ASP A 185 -2.72 -1.49 21.00
CA ASP A 185 -2.72 -0.46 22.05
C ASP A 185 -3.17 0.91 21.50
N TRP A 186 -2.87 1.20 20.23
CA TRP A 186 -3.30 2.45 19.58
C TRP A 186 -4.75 2.41 19.12
N VAL A 187 -5.24 1.24 18.69
CA VAL A 187 -6.66 1.00 18.44
C VAL A 187 -7.48 1.23 19.72
N GLU A 188 -7.03 0.69 20.85
CA GLU A 188 -7.69 0.85 22.16
C GLU A 188 -7.73 2.31 22.63
N LYS A 189 -6.69 3.10 22.33
CA LYS A 189 -6.69 4.55 22.62
C LYS A 189 -7.79 5.30 21.86
N GLY A 190 -8.35 4.75 20.78
CA GLY A 190 -9.54 5.27 20.14
C GLY A 190 -9.32 6.58 19.37
N TYR A 191 -8.09 6.88 18.96
CA TYR A 191 -7.79 8.08 18.18
C TYR A 191 -8.34 7.97 16.76
N THR A 192 -8.93 9.04 16.24
CA THR A 192 -9.47 9.08 14.87
C THR A 192 -8.37 9.11 13.83
N TRP A 193 -7.22 9.67 14.19
CA TRP A 193 -6.00 9.70 13.40
C TRP A 193 -4.79 9.76 14.34
N VAL A 194 -3.75 9.00 14.03
CA VAL A 194 -2.42 9.19 14.61
C VAL A 194 -1.35 8.93 13.56
N GLY A 195 -0.33 9.80 13.53
CA GLY A 195 0.85 9.72 12.68
C GLY A 195 2.04 10.41 13.37
N ALA A 196 3.17 10.52 12.69
CA ALA A 196 4.33 11.21 13.24
C ALA A 196 4.07 12.73 13.38
N PRO A 197 4.47 13.35 14.51
CA PRO A 197 4.36 14.79 14.66
C PRO A 197 5.45 15.53 13.85
N TRP A 198 5.08 16.59 13.13
CA TRP A 198 6.03 17.42 12.39
C TRP A 198 6.57 18.61 13.19
N ASN A 199 5.73 19.22 14.02
CA ASN A 199 6.11 20.39 14.82
C ASN A 199 5.44 20.34 16.19
N ALA A 200 6.06 21.00 17.17
CA ALA A 200 5.49 21.18 18.51
C ALA A 200 4.56 22.40 18.59
N LYS A 201 4.53 23.24 17.54
CA LYS A 201 3.79 24.51 17.54
C LYS A 201 2.32 24.24 17.25
N GLY A 202 1.48 24.33 18.27
CA GLY A 202 0.02 24.19 18.16
C GLY A 202 -0.58 23.02 18.95
N GLY A 203 0.23 22.25 19.70
CA GLY A 203 -0.23 21.22 20.64
C GLY A 203 -0.83 19.95 20.02
N LEU A 204 -1.14 19.98 18.72
CA LEU A 204 -1.67 18.85 17.96
C LEU A 204 -0.54 17.99 17.38
N GLY A 205 -0.68 16.67 17.49
CA GLY A 205 0.41 15.71 17.25
C GLY A 205 0.73 15.32 15.81
N GLY A 206 0.60 16.26 14.86
CA GLY A 206 0.95 16.12 13.44
C GLY A 206 0.31 14.95 12.69
N GLY A 207 0.56 14.92 11.38
CA GLY A 207 -0.34 14.26 10.43
C GLY A 207 0.31 13.29 9.47
N ASN A 208 1.57 12.85 9.65
CA ASN A 208 2.25 12.04 8.63
C ASN A 208 1.41 10.84 8.14
N GLY A 209 1.15 10.78 6.84
CA GLY A 209 0.26 9.79 6.23
C GLY A 209 0.91 8.42 5.97
N GLY A 210 2.23 8.38 5.80
CA GLY A 210 2.99 7.21 5.37
C GLY A 210 3.33 6.20 6.47
N PHE A 211 3.06 6.53 7.73
CA PHE A 211 2.95 5.59 8.83
C PHE A 211 1.86 6.13 9.76
N SER A 212 0.62 5.72 9.53
CA SER A 212 -0.56 6.28 10.20
C SER A 212 -1.61 5.23 10.51
N LEU A 213 -2.30 5.41 11.65
CA LEU A 213 -3.51 4.67 11.99
C LEU A 213 -4.71 5.61 11.84
N ARG A 214 -5.70 5.16 11.07
CA ARG A 214 -6.82 5.95 10.61
C ARG A 214 -8.15 5.27 10.95
N ARG A 215 -9.11 6.04 11.45
CA ARG A 215 -10.45 5.54 11.79
C ARG A 215 -11.44 5.79 10.64
N MET A 216 -11.87 4.70 10.01
CA MET A 216 -12.58 4.70 8.73
C MET A 216 -13.94 5.41 8.81
N SER A 217 -14.72 5.15 9.88
CA SER A 217 -16.01 5.82 10.07
C SER A 217 -15.93 7.35 10.12
N TYR A 218 -14.84 7.91 10.65
CA TYR A 218 -14.62 9.35 10.71
C TYR A 218 -14.09 9.91 9.39
N LEU A 219 -13.17 9.19 8.74
CA LEU A 219 -12.67 9.59 7.42
C LEU A 219 -13.77 9.64 6.38
N ILE A 220 -14.60 8.59 6.29
CA ILE A 220 -15.71 8.54 5.33
C ILE A 220 -16.69 9.69 5.61
N ARG A 221 -17.12 9.89 6.86
CA ARG A 221 -18.02 10.99 7.22
C ARG A 221 -17.42 12.36 6.89
N LEU A 222 -16.14 12.57 7.14
CA LEU A 222 -15.45 13.82 6.79
C LEU A 222 -15.48 14.04 5.27
N LEU A 223 -15.03 13.04 4.50
CA LEU A 223 -14.88 13.13 3.04
C LEU A 223 -16.21 13.14 2.27
N GLU A 224 -17.30 12.66 2.87
CA GLU A 224 -18.66 12.85 2.33
C GLU A 224 -19.21 14.25 2.60
N SER A 225 -18.69 14.94 3.63
CA SER A 225 -19.13 16.29 4.01
C SER A 225 -18.29 17.40 3.40
N GLN A 226 -17.05 17.12 3.05
CA GLN A 226 -16.04 18.09 2.63
C GLN A 226 -15.16 17.48 1.56
N SER A 227 -14.77 18.31 0.58
CA SER A 227 -13.88 17.92 -0.51
C SER A 227 -12.57 18.69 -0.42
N ARG A 228 -11.47 17.98 -0.65
CA ARG A 228 -10.16 18.59 -0.91
C ARG A 228 -10.10 19.03 -2.37
N PHE A 229 -9.55 20.21 -2.65
CA PHE A 229 -9.29 20.68 -4.01
C PHE A 229 -7.82 20.49 -4.44
N ASP A 230 -7.60 20.43 -5.75
CA ASP A 230 -6.27 20.34 -6.34
C ASP A 230 -5.37 21.50 -5.89
N GLY A 231 -4.14 21.19 -5.47
CA GLY A 231 -3.17 22.20 -5.02
C GLY A 231 -3.40 22.72 -3.60
N GLU A 232 -4.39 22.20 -2.86
CA GLU A 232 -4.47 22.39 -1.41
C GLU A 232 -3.37 21.62 -0.69
N GLN A 233 -3.38 21.72 0.66
CA GLN A 233 -2.55 20.92 1.56
C GLN A 233 -2.55 19.44 1.14
N LEU A 234 -1.41 18.77 1.35
CA LEU A 234 -1.28 17.32 1.13
C LEU A 234 -2.34 16.57 1.94
N GLU A 235 -2.72 15.37 1.51
CA GLU A 235 -3.84 14.61 2.08
C GLU A 235 -3.75 14.44 3.58
N ASP A 236 -2.55 14.20 4.08
CA ASP A 236 -2.32 13.80 5.44
C ASP A 236 -2.44 15.01 6.39
N GLN A 237 -1.90 16.16 5.95
CA GLN A 237 -2.10 17.45 6.58
C GLN A 237 -3.56 17.92 6.47
N TRP A 238 -4.18 17.77 5.31
CA TRP A 238 -5.57 18.16 5.07
C TRP A 238 -6.52 17.35 5.98
N LEU A 239 -6.42 16.02 5.95
CA LEU A 239 -7.25 15.12 6.76
C LEU A 239 -7.06 15.38 8.25
N PHE A 240 -5.81 15.48 8.70
CA PHE A 240 -5.52 15.77 10.12
C PHE A 240 -6.16 17.09 10.57
N ASN A 241 -5.98 18.16 9.80
CA ASN A 241 -6.49 19.48 10.13
C ASN A 241 -8.03 19.52 10.16
N HIS A 242 -8.70 18.84 9.24
CA HIS A 242 -10.16 18.82 9.22
C HIS A 242 -10.74 17.88 10.29
N LEU A 243 -10.11 16.74 10.55
CA LEU A 243 -10.46 15.87 11.69
C LEU A 243 -10.29 16.60 13.03
N ALA A 244 -9.26 17.43 13.19
CA ALA A 244 -9.04 18.20 14.43
C ALA A 244 -10.19 19.14 14.78
N ARG A 245 -10.98 19.55 13.77
CA ARG A 245 -12.13 20.45 13.92
C ARG A 245 -13.47 19.70 13.89
N MET A 246 -13.44 18.40 13.65
CA MET A 246 -14.63 17.58 13.49
C MET A 246 -15.23 17.22 14.85
N PRO A 247 -16.54 17.48 15.08
CA PRO A 247 -17.20 17.12 16.33
C PRO A 247 -17.07 15.63 16.65
N GLY A 248 -16.66 15.34 17.89
CA GLY A 248 -16.48 13.97 18.38
C GLY A 248 -15.23 13.26 17.87
N ALA A 249 -14.38 13.91 17.07
CA ALA A 249 -13.08 13.37 16.71
C ALA A 249 -12.11 13.47 17.89
N LYS A 250 -11.20 12.49 17.99
CA LYS A 250 -10.24 12.39 19.09
C LYS A 250 -8.85 12.29 18.48
N LEU A 251 -8.05 13.33 18.63
CA LEU A 251 -6.65 13.33 18.20
C LEU A 251 -5.70 13.23 19.39
N PRO A 252 -4.54 12.56 19.24
CA PRO A 252 -3.52 12.54 20.26
C PRO A 252 -2.89 13.93 20.43
N PRO A 253 -2.54 14.31 21.68
CA PRO A 253 -1.66 15.45 21.89
C PRO A 253 -0.26 15.14 21.33
N PHE A 254 0.51 16.20 21.07
CA PHE A 254 1.86 16.11 20.53
C PHE A 254 2.77 15.12 21.27
N GLU A 255 2.73 15.13 22.60
CA GLU A 255 3.55 14.29 23.47
C GLU A 255 3.26 12.80 23.29
N VAL A 256 2.01 12.46 22.92
CA VAL A 256 1.60 11.08 22.67
C VAL A 256 1.94 10.67 21.24
N SER A 257 1.73 11.53 20.23
CA SER A 257 2.02 11.15 18.83
C SER A 257 3.47 10.73 18.56
N ARG A 258 4.44 11.34 19.25
CA ARG A 258 5.86 10.95 19.15
C ARG A 258 6.14 9.52 19.64
N GLU A 259 5.24 8.94 20.44
CA GLU A 259 5.31 7.52 20.84
C GLU A 259 4.83 6.59 19.73
N PHE A 260 3.97 7.06 18.83
CA PHE A 260 3.49 6.28 17.69
C PHE A 260 4.56 6.20 16.60
N SER A 261 5.03 7.35 16.13
CA SER A 261 6.03 7.39 15.05
C SER A 261 6.95 8.59 15.16
N VAL A 262 8.21 8.37 14.77
CA VAL A 262 9.24 9.41 14.68
C VAL A 262 9.52 9.72 13.22
N GLU A 263 9.38 10.99 12.86
CA GLU A 263 9.88 11.55 11.60
C GLU A 263 10.82 12.73 11.88
N ARG A 264 10.27 13.84 12.41
CA ARG A 264 11.02 15.07 12.72
C ARG A 264 11.29 15.27 14.20
N ILE A 265 10.49 14.66 15.07
CA ILE A 265 10.60 14.82 16.53
C ILE A 265 11.23 13.57 17.15
N PRO A 266 12.44 13.65 17.72
CA PRO A 266 13.11 12.50 18.28
C PRO A 266 12.31 11.86 19.43
N PHE A 267 12.14 10.54 19.36
CA PHE A 267 11.67 9.72 20.46
C PHE A 267 12.48 8.43 20.54
N GLY A 268 12.68 7.94 21.77
CA GLY A 268 13.64 6.87 22.04
C GLY A 268 13.12 5.47 21.72
N THR A 269 11.82 5.25 21.91
CA THR A 269 11.20 3.92 21.80
C THR A 269 9.80 4.02 21.17
N PRO A 270 9.67 4.56 19.94
CA PRO A 270 8.37 4.65 19.27
C PRO A 270 7.88 3.28 18.82
N LEU A 271 6.59 3.17 18.47
CA LEU A 271 6.08 2.02 17.73
C LEU A 271 6.77 1.86 16.37
N GLY A 272 7.04 2.98 15.69
CA GLY A 272 7.72 2.97 14.40
C GLY A 272 8.44 4.27 14.06
N TYR A 273 9.01 4.29 12.86
CA TYR A 273 9.67 5.44 12.27
C TYR A 273 9.11 5.69 10.88
N HIS A 274 9.09 6.96 10.48
CA HIS A 274 8.79 7.40 9.14
C HIS A 274 9.91 8.33 8.65
N THR A 275 10.33 8.16 7.41
CA THR A 275 11.32 9.01 6.74
C THR A 275 10.71 9.52 5.43
N GLY A 276 11.38 10.38 4.68
CA GLY A 276 10.87 10.80 3.38
C GLY A 276 11.58 10.10 2.21
N GLY A 277 10.88 10.01 1.08
CA GLY A 277 11.48 9.67 -0.20
C GLY A 277 12.12 8.28 -0.21
N ARG A 278 11.45 7.28 0.36
CA ARG A 278 11.98 5.90 0.45
C ARG A 278 13.31 5.80 1.24
N GLY A 279 13.43 6.57 2.32
CA GLY A 279 14.62 6.56 3.17
C GLY A 279 15.77 7.45 2.68
N THR A 280 15.52 8.34 1.72
CA THR A 280 16.52 9.30 1.20
C THR A 280 16.47 10.65 1.91
N VAL A 281 15.29 11.09 2.35
CA VAL A 281 15.06 12.37 3.01
C VAL A 281 14.98 12.12 4.51
N LEU A 282 16.00 12.58 5.23
CA LEU A 282 16.19 12.29 6.65
C LEU A 282 16.22 13.59 7.45
N PRO A 283 15.19 13.90 8.27
CA PRO A 283 15.17 15.11 9.07
C PRO A 283 16.41 15.30 9.95
N ARG A 284 17.07 16.45 9.84
CA ARG A 284 18.33 16.74 10.54
C ARG A 284 18.20 16.63 12.07
N SER A 285 17.03 16.94 12.61
CA SER A 285 16.71 16.85 14.04
C SER A 285 16.86 15.43 14.60
N VAL A 286 16.58 14.40 13.79
CA VAL A 286 16.64 12.99 14.18
C VAL A 286 17.96 12.34 13.72
N TRP A 287 18.35 12.58 12.47
CA TRP A 287 19.36 11.76 11.79
C TRP A 287 20.77 12.34 11.77
N ARG A 288 20.97 13.62 12.13
CA ARG A 288 22.29 14.27 12.11
C ARG A 288 23.30 13.61 13.05
N LEU A 289 22.91 13.41 14.30
CA LEU A 289 23.86 13.00 15.33
C LEU A 289 24.07 11.49 15.26
N ASN A 290 25.33 11.05 15.12
CA ASN A 290 25.69 9.62 15.09
C ASN A 290 25.14 8.87 16.32
N ARG A 291 25.21 9.47 17.52
CA ARG A 291 24.61 8.88 18.73
C ARG A 291 23.11 8.57 18.60
N TRP A 292 22.34 9.40 17.88
CA TRP A 292 20.93 9.16 17.65
C TRP A 292 20.71 8.06 16.61
N ARG A 293 21.47 8.09 15.49
CA ARG A 293 21.47 7.00 14.51
C ARG A 293 21.77 5.65 15.16
N LYS A 294 22.84 5.58 15.95
CA LYS A 294 23.21 4.37 16.70
C LYS A 294 22.07 3.91 17.61
N ARG A 295 21.49 4.82 18.41
CA ARG A 295 20.36 4.48 19.29
C ARG A 295 19.15 3.96 18.52
N ILE A 296 18.81 4.58 17.39
CA ILE A 296 17.69 4.15 16.53
C ILE A 296 17.98 2.75 15.97
N PHE A 297 19.19 2.48 15.49
CA PHE A 297 19.55 1.16 14.96
C PHE A 297 19.70 0.07 16.03
N ASP A 298 20.11 0.43 17.24
CA ASP A 298 20.14 -0.51 18.36
C ASP A 298 18.71 -0.87 18.80
N TYR A 299 17.79 0.11 18.74
CA TYR A 299 16.39 -0.08 19.12
C TYR A 299 15.55 -0.76 18.03
N CYS A 300 15.71 -0.32 16.78
CA CYS A 300 14.92 -0.69 15.61
C CYS A 300 15.88 -0.98 14.43
N PRO A 301 16.65 -2.09 14.49
CA PRO A 301 17.64 -2.43 13.46
C PRO A 301 17.04 -2.58 12.06
N GLU A 302 15.74 -2.82 11.96
CA GLU A 302 14.98 -3.02 10.72
C GLU A 302 14.93 -1.75 9.87
N MET A 303 15.17 -0.57 10.46
CA MET A 303 15.39 0.67 9.71
C MET A 303 16.48 0.56 8.65
N LYS A 304 17.50 -0.27 8.88
CA LYS A 304 18.59 -0.49 7.91
C LYS A 304 18.12 -1.17 6.61
N MET A 305 16.92 -1.75 6.58
CA MET A 305 16.41 -2.47 5.40
C MET A 305 16.15 -1.55 4.20
N PHE A 306 15.76 -0.30 4.44
CA PHE A 306 15.43 0.65 3.37
C PHE A 306 16.17 1.98 3.49
N MET A 307 16.62 2.35 4.69
CA MET A 307 17.24 3.65 4.90
C MET A 307 18.61 3.74 4.24
N GLN A 308 18.89 4.89 3.61
CA GLN A 308 20.17 5.13 2.95
C GLN A 308 21.28 5.54 3.92
N MET A 309 22.53 5.24 3.56
CA MET A 309 23.67 5.61 4.39
C MET A 309 23.82 7.11 4.49
N VAL A 310 23.88 7.64 5.70
CA VAL A 310 24.29 9.02 5.92
C VAL A 310 25.82 9.02 5.95
N VAL A 311 26.45 9.46 4.87
CA VAL A 311 27.90 9.72 4.86
C VAL A 311 28.14 10.94 5.73
N ASP A 312 29.03 10.80 6.72
CA ASP A 312 29.48 11.92 7.54
C ASP A 312 30.29 12.86 6.64
N GLY A 313 29.64 13.89 6.09
CA GLY A 313 30.35 15.03 5.51
C GLY A 313 31.14 15.76 6.61
N PRO A 314 32.14 16.60 6.26
CA PRO A 314 32.74 17.50 7.23
C PRO A 314 31.62 18.25 7.97
N GLN A 315 31.82 18.56 9.25
CA GLN A 315 30.91 19.44 9.99
C GLN A 315 30.85 20.77 9.25
N GLU A 316 29.92 20.90 8.29
CA GLU A 316 29.83 22.07 7.45
C GLU A 316 29.43 23.26 8.32
N SER A 317 30.43 24.13 8.48
CA SER A 317 30.35 25.47 9.02
C SER A 317 29.38 26.31 8.19
N ASP A 318 28.45 26.97 8.90
CA ASP A 318 27.81 28.24 8.56
C ASP A 318 27.46 28.48 7.08
N GLY A 319 26.24 28.11 6.68
CA GLY A 319 25.65 28.60 5.44
C GLY A 319 24.36 27.91 5.02
N CYS A 320 23.23 28.60 5.20
CA CYS A 320 21.89 28.30 4.69
C CYS A 320 21.28 26.93 5.09
N TRP A 321 20.38 26.97 6.08
CA TRP A 321 19.71 25.79 6.66
C TRP A 321 18.89 25.02 5.62
N LYS A 322 19.36 23.82 5.25
CA LYS A 322 18.47 22.77 4.75
C LYS A 322 18.03 21.93 5.95
N ASP A 323 16.72 21.83 6.17
CA ASP A 323 16.13 21.13 7.33
C ASP A 323 16.34 19.61 7.29
N ASP A 324 16.57 19.05 6.11
CA ASP A 324 16.71 17.62 5.87
C ASP A 324 18.11 17.26 5.32
N ILE A 325 18.57 16.05 5.62
CA ILE A 325 19.83 15.46 5.13
C ILE A 325 19.48 14.43 4.05
N SER A 326 20.22 14.43 2.95
CA SER A 326 20.14 13.38 1.93
C SER A 326 21.04 12.19 2.28
N GLY A 327 20.49 10.97 2.28
CA GLY A 327 21.31 9.76 2.30
C GLY A 327 22.02 9.48 0.97
N THR A 328 23.11 8.71 1.01
CA THR A 328 23.88 8.24 -0.13
C THR A 328 24.22 6.75 0.05
N GLY A 329 23.73 5.87 -0.82
CA GLY A 329 24.01 4.42 -0.73
C GLY A 329 23.11 3.68 0.26
N ARG A 330 23.26 2.35 0.42
CA ARG A 330 22.45 1.52 1.35
C ARG A 330 23.36 0.82 2.38
N TYR A 331 22.87 0.70 3.63
CA TYR A 331 23.58 0.06 4.75
C TYR A 331 23.75 -1.44 4.59
#